data_AF-A0A660YZK7-F1
#
_entry.id   AF-A0A660YZK7-F1
#
_cell.length_a   1.000
_cell.length_b   1.000
_cell.length_c   1.000
_cell.angle_alpha   90.00
_cell.angle_beta   90.00
_cell.angle_gamma   90.00
#
_symmetry.space_group_name_H-M   'P 1'
#
loop_
_entity.id
_entity.type
_entity.pdbx_description
1 polymer ?
#
loop_
_entity_poly.entity_id
_entity_poly.type
_entity_poly.pdbx_seq_one_letter_code
_entity_poly.pdbx_strand_id
1 'polypeptide(L)'
;MIKNQLIGILTVLFIIISVLLNIFEIAYISDNNIFGYSFIILGSSLAYTAFIQNKKIIVFIGSATFLSGMLLITLANFEIYIHQDFVVPIILIIAGCSLLMAYLTDFAKRILALLAIICLTAGFTLLIFQKSFDFDIYYRSVLSIISVYWSIILVMIFVIIIINRTEK
;
A
#
# COMPACT_ATOMS: atom_id res chain seq x y z
N MET A 1 -4.55 -2.59 -22.74
CA MET A 1 -3.46 -3.58 -22.63
C MET A 1 -2.09 -2.91 -22.54
N ILE A 2 -1.78 -1.96 -23.44
CA ILE A 2 -0.50 -1.23 -23.49
C ILE A 2 -0.19 -0.43 -22.19
N LYS A 3 -1.20 0.15 -21.52
CA LYS A 3 -1.00 0.95 -20.29
C LYS A 3 -0.45 0.15 -19.10
N ASN A 4 -1.03 -1.03 -18.81
CA ASN A 4 -0.53 -1.90 -17.74
C ASN A 4 0.86 -2.46 -18.08
N GLN A 5 1.15 -2.68 -19.36
CA GLN A 5 2.47 -3.09 -19.82
C GLN A 5 3.50 -1.97 -19.59
N LEU A 6 3.16 -0.71 -19.90
CA LEU A 6 4.04 0.43 -19.65
C LEU A 6 4.37 0.61 -18.17
N ILE A 7 3.36 0.49 -17.29
CA ILE A 7 3.56 0.63 -15.85
C ILE A 7 4.41 -0.53 -15.31
N GLY A 8 4.15 -1.76 -15.77
CA GLY A 8 5.01 -2.90 -15.45
C GLY A 8 6.45 -2.69 -15.92
N ILE A 9 6.65 -2.18 -17.13
CA ILE A 9 7.99 -1.83 -17.66
C ILE A 9 8.65 -0.76 -16.79
N LEU A 10 7.94 0.30 -16.43
CA LEU A 10 8.45 1.36 -15.55
C LEU A 10 8.84 0.83 -14.17
N THR A 11 8.05 -0.07 -13.59
CA THR A 11 8.41 -0.70 -12.30
C THR A 11 9.63 -1.59 -12.44
N VAL A 12 9.73 -2.41 -13.49
CA VAL A 12 10.90 -3.26 -13.73
C VAL A 12 12.15 -2.40 -13.93
N LEU A 13 12.04 -1.32 -14.70
CA LEU A 13 13.12 -0.39 -14.97
C LEU A 13 13.55 0.32 -13.68
N PHE A 14 12.60 0.74 -12.83
CA PHE A 14 12.87 1.26 -11.48
C PHE A 14 13.65 0.25 -10.63
N ILE A 15 13.21 -1.01 -10.55
CA ILE A 15 13.90 -2.07 -9.81
C ILE A 15 15.34 -2.24 -10.32
N ILE A 16 15.53 -2.35 -11.64
CA ILE A 16 16.85 -2.53 -12.25
C ILE A 16 17.78 -1.36 -11.90
N ILE A 17 17.31 -0.12 -12.05
CA ILE A 17 18.10 1.07 -11.70
C ILE A 17 18.45 1.09 -10.21
N SER A 18 17.48 0.83 -9.33
CA SER A 18 17.71 0.82 -7.88
C SER A 18 18.72 -0.24 -7.46
N VAL A 19 18.66 -1.44 -8.05
CA VAL A 19 19.62 -2.51 -7.79
C VAL A 19 21.02 -2.13 -8.30
N LEU A 20 21.13 -1.58 -9.51
CA LEU A 20 22.41 -1.12 -10.06
C LEU A 20 23.05 -0.02 -9.19
N LEU A 21 22.27 0.97 -8.76
CA LEU A 21 22.75 2.03 -7.86
C LEU A 21 23.32 1.48 -6.55
N ASN A 22 22.71 0.42 -6.01
CA ASN A 22 23.15 -0.26 -4.80
C ASN A 22 24.45 -1.04 -5.03
N ILE A 23 24.56 -1.77 -6.15
CA ILE A 23 25.77 -2.52 -6.54
C ILE A 23 26.97 -1.59 -6.75
N PHE A 24 26.76 -0.42 -7.32
CA PHE A 24 27.83 0.57 -7.53
C PHE A 24 28.08 1.46 -6.31
N GLU A 25 27.44 1.19 -5.17
CA GLU A 25 27.56 1.95 -3.91
C GLU A 25 27.28 3.46 -4.07
N ILE A 26 26.55 3.86 -5.11
CA ILE A 26 26.19 5.26 -5.37
C ILE A 26 25.13 5.72 -4.36
N ALA A 27 24.23 4.82 -3.98
CA ALA A 27 23.22 5.06 -2.96
C ALA A 27 22.83 3.73 -2.28
N TYR A 28 22.78 3.73 -0.94
CA TYR A 28 22.30 2.58 -0.19
C TYR A 28 20.75 2.59 -0.16
N ILE A 29 20.14 1.61 -0.83
CA ILE A 29 18.69 1.43 -0.83
C ILE A 29 18.40 0.03 -0.27
N SER A 30 17.68 -0.05 0.84
CA SER A 30 17.32 -1.35 1.42
C SER A 30 16.37 -2.14 0.52
N ASP A 31 16.45 -3.47 0.54
CA ASP A 31 15.57 -4.34 -0.25
C ASP A 31 14.08 -4.06 0.03
N ASN A 32 13.73 -3.84 1.30
CA ASN A 32 12.38 -3.46 1.71
C ASN A 32 11.91 -2.15 1.07
N ASN A 33 12.81 -1.18 0.86
CA ASN A 33 12.49 0.05 0.13
C ASN A 33 12.25 -0.23 -1.36
N ILE A 34 13.09 -1.04 -2.01
CA ILE A 34 12.91 -1.39 -3.43
C ILE A 34 11.57 -2.11 -3.65
N PHE A 35 11.29 -3.15 -2.86
CA PHE A 35 10.03 -3.87 -2.93
C PHE A 35 8.83 -3.00 -2.53
N GLY A 36 8.98 -2.18 -1.49
CA GLY A 36 7.95 -1.28 -1.00
C GLY A 36 7.50 -0.27 -2.06
N TYR A 37 8.45 0.46 -2.67
CA TYR A 37 8.13 1.40 -3.75
C TYR A 37 7.56 0.69 -4.98
N SER A 38 8.07 -0.49 -5.33
CA SER A 38 7.55 -1.27 -6.46
C SER A 38 6.10 -1.70 -6.24
N PHE A 39 5.77 -2.17 -5.03
CA PHE A 39 4.41 -2.55 -4.64
C PHE A 39 3.47 -1.35 -4.61
N ILE A 40 3.94 -0.18 -4.16
CA ILE A 40 3.16 1.06 -4.22
C ILE A 40 2.81 1.42 -5.66
N ILE A 41 3.79 1.42 -6.57
CA ILE A 41 3.59 1.79 -7.98
C ILE A 41 2.63 0.79 -8.66
N LEU A 42 2.90 -0.51 -8.52
CA LEU A 42 2.07 -1.56 -9.12
C LEU A 42 0.67 -1.59 -8.51
N GLY A 43 0.57 -1.57 -7.19
CA GLY A 43 -0.69 -1.64 -6.46
C GLY A 43 -1.59 -0.45 -6.75
N SER A 44 -1.06 0.78 -6.71
CA SER A 44 -1.82 2.00 -7.00
C SER A 44 -2.34 2.02 -8.43
N SER A 45 -1.48 1.70 -9.41
CA SER A 45 -1.87 1.59 -10.82
C SER A 45 -2.94 0.53 -11.05
N LEU A 46 -2.74 -0.67 -10.49
CA LEU A 46 -3.66 -1.79 -10.67
C LEU A 46 -5.02 -1.50 -10.01
N ALA A 47 -5.02 -0.93 -8.81
CA ALA A 47 -6.23 -0.50 -8.11
C ALA A 47 -6.97 0.58 -8.90
N TYR A 48 -6.28 1.63 -9.35
CA TYR A 48 -6.90 2.76 -10.05
C TYR A 48 -7.48 2.35 -11.41
N THR A 49 -6.70 1.64 -12.23
CA THR A 49 -7.16 1.18 -13.55
C THR A 49 -8.33 0.19 -13.44
N ALA A 50 -8.28 -0.72 -12.45
CA ALA A 50 -9.38 -1.64 -12.19
C ALA A 50 -10.61 -0.94 -11.63
N PHE A 51 -10.43 0.13 -10.86
CA PHE A 51 -11.52 0.93 -10.32
C PHE A 51 -12.31 1.60 -11.45
N ILE A 52 -11.62 2.23 -12.40
CA ILE A 52 -12.25 2.81 -13.61
C ILE A 52 -12.97 1.73 -14.43
N GLN A 53 -12.35 0.56 -14.60
CA GLN A 53 -12.94 -0.57 -15.34
C GLN A 53 -14.00 -1.35 -14.54
N ASN A 54 -14.32 -0.93 -13.32
CA ASN A 54 -15.24 -1.59 -12.39
C ASN A 54 -14.91 -3.08 -12.09
N LYS A 55 -13.62 -3.47 -12.16
CA LYS A 55 -13.13 -4.83 -11.89
C LYS A 55 -12.79 -5.02 -10.42
N LYS A 56 -13.81 -5.28 -9.59
CA LYS A 56 -13.73 -5.29 -8.11
C LYS A 56 -12.63 -6.18 -7.52
N ILE A 57 -12.47 -7.41 -8.02
CA ILE A 57 -11.44 -8.35 -7.52
C ILE A 57 -10.04 -7.78 -7.75
N ILE A 58 -9.82 -7.15 -8.90
CA ILE A 58 -8.54 -6.54 -9.24
C ILE A 58 -8.31 -5.28 -8.39
N VAL A 59 -9.36 -4.49 -8.10
CA VAL A 59 -9.25 -3.37 -7.13
C VAL A 59 -8.80 -3.88 -5.77
N PHE A 60 -9.40 -4.96 -5.26
CA PHE A 60 -9.02 -5.56 -3.99
C PHE A 60 -7.54 -5.98 -3.99
N ILE A 61 -7.09 -6.70 -5.01
CA ILE A 61 -5.69 -7.15 -5.13
C ILE A 61 -4.75 -5.94 -5.19
N GLY A 62 -5.06 -4.94 -6.02
CA GLY A 62 -4.23 -3.74 -6.18
C GLY A 62 -4.11 -2.93 -4.90
N SER A 63 -5.23 -2.74 -4.19
CA SER A 63 -5.25 -2.06 -2.89
C SER A 63 -4.46 -2.82 -1.84
N ALA A 64 -4.57 -4.16 -1.81
CA ALA A 64 -3.80 -4.98 -0.89
C ALA A 64 -2.29 -4.89 -1.20
N THR A 65 -1.90 -4.99 -2.47
CA THR A 65 -0.51 -4.82 -2.91
C THR A 65 0.03 -3.44 -2.54
N PHE A 66 -0.75 -2.38 -2.76
CA PHE A 66 -0.37 -1.02 -2.39
C PHE A 66 -0.14 -0.89 -0.87
N LEU A 67 -1.06 -1.40 -0.05
CA LEU A 67 -0.95 -1.35 1.41
C LEU A 67 0.22 -2.20 1.93
N SER A 68 0.49 -3.35 1.34
CA SER A 68 1.69 -4.13 1.65
C SER A 68 2.97 -3.37 1.30
N GLY A 69 3.01 -2.65 0.17
CA GLY A 69 4.13 -1.78 -0.19
C GLY A 69 4.35 -0.67 0.82
N MET A 70 3.27 -0.01 1.26
CA MET A 70 3.31 0.99 2.32
C MET A 70 3.88 0.42 3.62
N LEU A 71 3.45 -0.78 4.01
CA LEU A 71 3.94 -1.46 5.21
C LEU A 71 5.43 -1.78 5.13
N LEU A 72 5.92 -2.26 3.98
CA LEU A 72 7.35 -2.53 3.78
C LEU A 72 8.21 -1.26 3.93
N ILE A 73 7.77 -0.13 3.35
CA ILE A 73 8.47 1.15 3.54
C ILE A 73 8.44 1.59 4.99
N THR A 74 7.31 1.39 5.69
CA THR A 74 7.23 1.76 7.10
C THR A 74 8.22 0.94 7.93
N LEU A 75 8.33 -0.36 7.68
CA LEU A 75 9.26 -1.23 8.41
C LEU A 75 10.73 -0.96 8.06
N ALA A 76 11.00 -0.47 6.86
CA ALA A 76 12.35 -0.18 6.40
C ALA A 76 12.91 1.13 6.97
N ASN A 77 12.05 2.13 7.21
CA ASN A 77 12.47 3.49 7.54
C ASN A 77 12.09 3.93 8.96
N PHE A 78 11.26 3.15 9.66
CA PHE A 78 10.85 3.43 11.04
C PHE A 78 11.20 2.23 11.91
N GLU A 79 11.66 2.49 13.13
CA GLU A 79 12.00 1.46 14.13
C GLU A 79 10.74 0.80 14.71
N ILE A 80 9.95 0.15 13.85
CA ILE A 80 8.72 -0.54 14.22
C ILE A 80 9.00 -2.04 14.30
N TYR A 81 9.02 -2.54 15.53
CA TYR A 81 9.16 -3.97 15.79
C TYR A 81 7.80 -4.67 15.74
N ILE A 82 7.47 -5.25 14.59
CA ILE A 82 6.29 -6.12 14.46
C ILE A 82 6.55 -7.40 15.25
N HIS A 83 5.81 -7.60 16.34
CA HIS A 83 5.79 -8.91 17.00
C HIS A 83 4.90 -9.86 16.20
N GLN A 84 5.14 -11.18 16.31
CA GLN A 84 4.37 -12.18 15.56
C GLN A 84 2.85 -12.05 15.76
N ASP A 85 2.44 -11.60 16.95
CA ASP A 85 1.03 -11.41 17.30
C ASP A 85 0.36 -10.30 16.46
N PHE A 86 1.12 -9.37 15.89
CA PHE A 86 0.60 -8.27 15.05
C PHE A 86 0.23 -8.73 13.63
N VAL A 87 0.69 -9.91 13.18
CA VAL A 87 0.50 -10.37 11.80
C VAL A 87 -0.99 -10.50 11.44
N VAL A 88 -1.77 -11.17 12.28
CA VAL A 88 -3.22 -11.36 12.05
C VAL A 88 -3.97 -10.01 12.03
N PRO A 89 -3.81 -9.12 13.02
CA PRO A 89 -4.41 -7.79 12.96
C PRO A 89 -4.04 -6.98 11.71
N ILE A 90 -2.77 -7.01 11.28
CA ILE A 90 -2.30 -6.31 10.08
C ILE A 90 -3.00 -6.86 8.83
N ILE A 91 -3.10 -8.19 8.69
CA ILE A 91 -3.79 -8.82 7.55
C ILE A 91 -5.26 -8.40 7.52
N LEU A 92 -5.93 -8.38 8.68
CA LEU A 92 -7.33 -7.95 8.79
C LEU A 92 -7.52 -6.49 8.38
N ILE A 93 -6.61 -5.60 8.79
CA ILE A 93 -6.65 -4.18 8.41
C ILE A 93 -6.42 -4.02 6.90
N ILE A 94 -5.42 -4.69 6.33
CA ILE A 94 -5.14 -4.64 4.88
C ILE A 94 -6.33 -5.16 4.09
N ALA A 95 -6.88 -6.32 4.48
CA ALA A 95 -8.06 -6.91 3.83
C ALA A 95 -9.29 -6.00 3.94
N GLY A 96 -9.53 -5.42 5.12
CA GLY A 96 -10.62 -4.49 5.37
C GLY A 96 -10.53 -3.23 4.52
N CYS A 97 -9.38 -2.55 4.50
CA CYS A 97 -9.15 -1.38 3.64
C CYS A 97 -9.31 -1.73 2.14
N SER A 98 -8.81 -2.89 1.72
CA SER A 98 -8.88 -3.31 0.31
C SER A 98 -10.31 -3.65 -0.12
N LEU A 99 -11.10 -4.29 0.74
CA LEU A 99 -12.54 -4.52 0.51
C LEU A 99 -13.31 -3.20 0.45
N LEU A 100 -12.99 -2.27 1.36
CA LEU A 100 -13.61 -0.95 1.39
C LEU A 100 -13.36 -0.19 0.08
N MET A 101 -12.11 -0.20 -0.42
CA MET A 101 -11.77 0.42 -1.69
C MET A 101 -12.50 -0.25 -2.88
N ALA A 102 -12.61 -1.58 -2.88
CA ALA A 102 -13.32 -2.30 -3.95
C ALA A 102 -14.81 -1.93 -4.01
N TYR A 103 -15.48 -1.79 -2.87
CA TYR A 103 -16.93 -1.58 -2.79
C TYR A 103 -17.36 -0.15 -2.43
N LEU A 104 -16.43 0.81 -2.46
CA LEU A 104 -16.67 2.21 -2.08
C LEU A 104 -17.87 2.85 -2.79
N THR A 105 -18.06 2.52 -4.08
CA THR A 105 -19.08 3.13 -4.96
C THR A 105 -20.29 2.24 -5.22
N ASP A 106 -20.32 1.01 -4.70
CA ASP A 106 -21.30 0.00 -5.09
C ASP A 106 -22.32 -0.23 -3.96
N PHE A 107 -23.37 0.59 -3.95
CA PHE A 107 -24.47 0.51 -2.96
C PHE A 107 -25.25 -0.81 -3.01
N ALA A 108 -25.15 -1.60 -4.09
CA ALA A 108 -25.83 -2.89 -4.20
C ALA A 108 -25.16 -3.97 -3.35
N LYS A 109 -23.87 -3.82 -3.00
CA LYS A 109 -23.08 -4.82 -2.28
C LYS A 109 -22.75 -4.39 -0.84
N ARG A 110 -23.74 -3.81 -0.15
CA ARG A 110 -23.64 -3.39 1.26
C ARG A 110 -23.09 -4.47 2.21
N ILE A 111 -23.37 -5.74 1.95
CA ILE A 111 -22.88 -6.87 2.76
C ILE A 111 -21.34 -6.93 2.75
N LEU A 112 -20.71 -6.72 1.59
CA LEU A 112 -19.25 -6.77 1.46
C LEU A 112 -18.59 -5.51 2.03
N ALA A 113 -19.26 -4.36 1.96
CA ALA A 113 -18.82 -3.16 2.66
C ALA A 113 -18.92 -3.32 4.20
N LEU A 114 -19.98 -3.96 4.70
CA LEU A 114 -20.10 -4.32 6.12
C LEU A 114 -18.99 -5.29 6.55
N LEU A 115 -18.68 -6.30 5.72
CA LEU A 115 -17.55 -7.20 5.98
C LEU A 115 -16.22 -6.43 6.06
N ALA A 116 -16.01 -5.43 5.20
CA ALA A 116 -14.84 -4.56 5.26
C ALA A 116 -14.73 -3.85 6.61
N ILE A 117 -15.84 -3.28 7.10
CA ILE A 117 -15.91 -2.62 8.41
C ILE A 117 -15.62 -3.62 9.53
N ILE A 118 -16.20 -4.82 9.48
CA ILE A 118 -15.96 -5.88 10.48
C ILE A 118 -14.48 -6.30 10.49
N CYS A 119 -13.85 -6.47 9.32
CA CYS A 119 -12.42 -6.77 9.25
C CYS A 119 -11.57 -5.64 9.83
N LEU A 120 -11.90 -4.38 9.54
CA LEU A 120 -11.20 -3.23 10.10
C LEU A 120 -11.34 -3.17 11.62
N THR A 121 -12.57 -3.25 12.13
CA THR A 121 -12.81 -3.18 13.58
C THR A 121 -12.15 -4.36 14.28
N ALA A 122 -12.27 -5.59 13.78
CA ALA A 122 -11.60 -6.76 14.33
C ALA A 122 -10.07 -6.60 14.33
N GLY A 123 -9.49 -6.10 13.24
CA GLY A 123 -8.05 -5.83 13.16
C GLY A 123 -7.59 -4.80 14.19
N PHE A 124 -8.27 -3.65 14.30
CA PHE A 124 -7.94 -2.63 15.29
C PHE A 124 -8.15 -3.12 16.73
N THR A 125 -9.23 -3.83 17.01
CA THR A 125 -9.48 -4.42 18.33
C THR A 125 -8.36 -5.39 18.69
N LEU A 126 -7.99 -6.32 17.81
CA LEU A 126 -6.90 -7.25 18.09
C LEU A 126 -5.55 -6.55 18.29
N LEU A 127 -5.28 -5.41 17.63
CA LEU A 127 -4.08 -4.61 17.90
C LEU A 127 -4.10 -4.00 19.32
N ILE A 128 -5.21 -3.36 19.70
CA ILE A 128 -5.33 -2.63 20.97
C ILE A 128 -5.27 -3.58 22.17
N PHE A 129 -5.83 -4.78 22.04
CA PHE A 129 -5.85 -5.76 23.12
C PHE A 129 -4.55 -6.56 23.27
N GLN A 130 -3.53 -6.30 22.44
CA GLN A 130 -2.20 -6.89 22.63
C GLN A 130 -1.45 -6.19 23.75
N LYS A 131 -0.85 -6.99 24.65
CA LYS A 131 -0.08 -6.51 25.81
C LYS A 131 1.13 -5.64 25.42
N SER A 132 1.62 -5.80 24.20
CA SER A 132 2.74 -5.06 23.63
C SER A 132 2.35 -3.72 23.00
N PHE A 133 1.05 -3.36 23.00
CA PHE A 133 0.61 -2.11 22.40
C PHE A 133 0.81 -0.93 23.36
N ASP A 134 1.74 -0.04 23.00
CA ASP A 134 2.01 1.21 23.71
C ASP A 134 1.49 2.40 22.88
N PHE A 135 0.54 3.14 23.43
CA PHE A 135 -0.09 4.29 22.76
C PHE A 135 0.87 5.45 22.52
N ASP A 136 1.83 5.69 23.41
CA ASP A 136 2.78 6.79 23.27
C ASP A 136 3.79 6.50 22.16
N ILE A 137 4.27 5.25 22.08
CA ILE A 137 5.15 4.78 20.99
C ILE A 137 4.39 4.80 19.67
N TYR A 138 3.13 4.35 19.65
CA TYR A 138 2.27 4.39 18.47
C TYR A 138 2.10 5.82 17.94
N TYR A 139 1.72 6.78 18.80
CA TYR A 139 1.48 8.16 18.38
C TYR A 139 2.74 8.83 17.83
N ARG A 140 3.90 8.66 18.50
CA ARG A 140 5.18 9.18 18.02
C ARG A 140 5.58 8.57 16.68
N SER A 141 5.37 7.27 16.50
CA SER A 141 5.62 6.57 15.25
C SER A 141 4.73 7.10 14.12
N VAL A 142 3.44 7.30 14.37
CA VAL A 142 2.50 7.86 13.39
C VAL A 142 2.91 9.27 12.96
N LEU A 143 3.30 10.14 13.89
CA LEU A 143 3.77 11.49 13.56
C LEU A 143 5.05 11.47 12.71
N SER A 144 5.99 10.58 13.04
CA SER A 144 7.22 10.38 12.27
C SER A 144 6.92 9.89 10.85
N ILE A 145 5.96 8.98 10.70
CA ILE A 145 5.51 8.49 9.39
C ILE A 145 4.92 9.63 8.56
N ILE A 146 4.01 10.41 9.13
CA ILE A 146 3.33 11.50 8.41
C ILE A 146 4.33 12.53 7.85
N SER A 147 5.40 12.85 8.60
CA SER A 147 6.40 13.83 8.16
C SER A 147 7.28 13.36 7.00
N VAL A 148 7.37 12.05 6.74
CA VAL A 148 8.16 11.45 5.65
C VAL A 148 7.30 11.09 4.44
N TYR A 149 6.05 10.68 4.66
CA TYR A 149 5.18 10.15 3.60
C TYR A 149 4.63 11.20 2.62
N TRP A 150 4.93 12.49 2.78
CA TRP A 150 4.58 13.52 1.78
C TRP A 150 5.14 13.19 0.38
N SER A 151 6.30 12.54 0.31
CA SER A 151 6.90 12.08 -0.95
C SER A 151 6.06 11.03 -1.66
N ILE A 152 5.34 10.18 -0.91
CA ILE A 152 4.45 9.15 -1.47
C ILE A 152 3.18 9.77 -2.06
N ILE A 153 2.69 10.87 -1.47
CA ILE A 153 1.58 11.64 -2.03
C ILE A 153 1.98 12.21 -3.41
N LEU A 154 3.21 12.71 -3.56
CA LEU A 154 3.73 13.18 -4.85
C LEU A 154 3.81 12.05 -5.89
N VAL A 155 4.27 10.86 -5.49
CA VAL A 155 4.28 9.68 -6.38
C VAL A 155 2.85 9.32 -6.83
N MET A 156 1.87 9.32 -5.92
CA MET A 156 0.48 9.06 -6.28
C MET A 156 -0.08 10.11 -7.25
N ILE A 157 0.21 11.39 -7.03
CA ILE A 157 -0.18 12.47 -7.97
C ILE A 157 0.43 12.22 -9.35
N PHE A 158 1.71 11.86 -9.42
CA PHE A 158 2.40 11.56 -10.67
C PHE A 158 1.76 10.38 -11.42
N VAL A 159 1.43 9.29 -10.72
CA VAL A 159 0.73 8.13 -11.30
C VAL A 159 -0.64 8.53 -11.85
N ILE A 160 -1.42 9.30 -11.09
CA ILE A 160 -2.75 9.78 -11.53
C ILE A 160 -2.62 10.65 -12.80
N ILE A 161 -1.65 11.57 -12.84
CA ILE A 161 -1.43 12.44 -14.00
C ILE A 161 -1.06 11.63 -15.24
N ILE A 162 -0.18 10.64 -15.13
CA ILE A 162 0.22 9.78 -16.25
C ILE A 162 -0.97 9.02 -16.80
N ILE A 163 -1.78 8.44 -15.92
CA ILE A 163 -2.95 7.66 -16.33
C ILE A 163 -3.98 8.57 -17.01
N ASN A 164 -4.26 9.75 -16.46
CA ASN A 164 -5.24 10.70 -17.02
C ASN A 164 -4.77 11.35 -18.33
N ARG A 165 -3.49 11.68 -18.48
CA ARG A 165 -2.96 12.26 -19.73
C ARG A 165 -3.01 11.32 -20.92
N THR A 166 -3.06 10.00 -20.67
CA THR A 166 -3.21 9.00 -21.72
C THR A 166 -4.67 8.61 -21.99
N GLU A 167 -5.66 9.25 -21.35
CA GLU A 167 -7.09 9.09 -21.65
C GLU A 167 -7.68 10.19 -22.56
N LYS A 168 -6.96 11.29 -22.76
CA LYS A 168 -7.24 12.25 -23.84
C LYS A 168 -6.46 11.87 -25.10
#